data_AF-A0A2B7YZB8-F1
#
_entry.id   AF-A0A2B7YZB8-F1
#
_cell.length_a   1.000
_cell.length_b   1.000
_cell.length_c   1.000
_cell.angle_alpha   90.00
_cell.angle_beta   90.00
_cell.angle_gamma   90.00
#
_symmetry.space_group_name_H-M   'P 1'
#
loop_
_entity.id
_entity.type
_entity.pdbx_description
1 polymer ?
#
loop_
_entity_poly.entity_id
_entity_poly.type
_entity_poly.pdbx_seq_one_letter_code
_entity_poly.pdbx_strand_id
1 'polypeptide(L)'
;MNQGTSNNFTYGLNNKPKSDEGKFDKVLHGLVDVGNYISKGTGVTDKTTVLERVNMTILGSLVSSNYDELTKWAGKNNYDAIGYKEYFEYKIYKFKEYFKYKVYKFNIDSYKNSRRNMYK
;
A
#
# COMPACT_ATOMS: atom_id res chain seq x y z
N MET A 1 -13.54 -26.73 14.63
CA MET A 1 -14.68 -25.91 14.17
C MET A 1 -14.11 -24.70 13.43
N ASN A 2 -14.19 -24.69 12.09
CA ASN A 2 -13.51 -23.70 11.24
C ASN A 2 -14.43 -22.48 11.06
N GLN A 3 -14.20 -21.42 11.85
CA GLN A 3 -15.13 -20.30 12.09
C GLN A 3 -14.94 -19.10 11.13
N GLY A 4 -14.36 -19.32 9.96
CA GLY A 4 -14.17 -18.29 8.93
C GLY A 4 -15.33 -18.27 7.93
N THR A 5 -16.15 -17.23 7.95
CA THR A 5 -17.29 -17.00 7.01
C THR A 5 -16.81 -16.81 5.55
N SER A 6 -15.50 -16.65 5.32
CA SER A 6 -14.89 -16.60 3.97
C SER A 6 -14.39 -17.95 3.43
N ASN A 7 -14.38 -19.02 4.24
CA ASN A 7 -13.91 -20.34 3.76
C ASN A 7 -14.82 -20.98 2.71
N ASN A 8 -16.04 -20.48 2.51
CA ASN A 8 -16.95 -20.97 1.47
C ASN A 8 -16.49 -20.62 0.04
N PHE A 9 -15.56 -19.66 -0.11
CA PHE A 9 -15.01 -19.29 -1.43
C PHE A 9 -13.59 -19.80 -1.63
N THR A 10 -12.78 -19.87 -0.56
CA THR A 10 -11.45 -20.51 -0.60
C THR A 10 -11.54 -22.00 -0.92
N TYR A 11 -12.63 -22.66 -0.53
CA TYR A 11 -12.90 -24.06 -0.84
C TYR A 11 -14.23 -24.23 -1.57
N GLY A 12 -14.44 -23.49 -2.67
CA GLY A 12 -15.46 -23.78 -3.67
C GLY A 12 -16.91 -23.71 -3.17
N LEU A 13 -17.70 -22.84 -3.81
CA LEU A 13 -19.14 -23.07 -3.93
C LEU A 13 -19.37 -24.53 -4.32
N ASN A 14 -19.95 -25.33 -3.41
CA ASN A 14 -20.28 -26.73 -3.63
C ASN A 14 -20.92 -26.87 -5.03
N ASN A 15 -20.23 -27.61 -5.90
CA ASN A 15 -20.61 -28.01 -7.26
C ASN A 15 -20.39 -27.01 -8.42
N LYS A 16 -19.33 -26.19 -8.42
CA LYS A 16 -18.72 -25.73 -9.68
C LYS A 16 -17.31 -26.28 -9.85
N PRO A 17 -16.97 -26.87 -11.01
CA PRO A 17 -15.67 -27.47 -11.23
C PRO A 17 -14.58 -26.40 -11.07
N LYS A 18 -13.50 -26.80 -10.38
CA LYS A 18 -12.30 -26.00 -10.15
C LYS A 18 -11.81 -25.41 -11.46
N SER A 19 -11.81 -24.09 -11.58
CA SER A 19 -11.03 -23.42 -12.61
C SER A 19 -9.58 -23.30 -12.14
N ASP A 20 -8.94 -24.45 -11.91
CA ASP A 20 -7.47 -24.55 -11.89
C ASP A 20 -6.93 -24.67 -13.34
N GLU A 21 -7.68 -24.17 -14.33
CA GLU A 21 -7.27 -24.10 -15.73
C GLU A 21 -6.72 -22.70 -16.05
N GLY A 22 -5.49 -22.47 -15.61
CA GLY A 22 -4.57 -21.61 -16.35
C GLY A 22 -4.81 -20.09 -16.27
N LYS A 23 -4.04 -19.46 -15.38
CA LYS A 23 -3.39 -18.15 -15.60
C LYS A 23 -4.24 -16.86 -15.58
N PHE A 24 -5.57 -16.91 -15.43
CA PHE A 24 -6.41 -15.69 -15.35
C PHE A 24 -6.82 -15.26 -13.93
N ASP A 25 -6.40 -15.98 -12.89
CA ASP A 25 -7.20 -16.07 -11.66
C ASP A 25 -6.50 -15.56 -10.38
N LYS A 26 -5.58 -14.59 -10.48
CA LYS A 26 -5.00 -13.96 -9.26
C LYS A 26 -5.51 -12.55 -9.02
N VAL A 27 -5.65 -11.75 -10.08
CA VAL A 27 -6.13 -10.37 -9.97
C VAL A 27 -7.63 -10.34 -9.68
N LEU A 28 -8.40 -11.21 -10.34
CA LEU A 28 -9.85 -11.33 -10.11
C LEU A 28 -10.14 -11.85 -8.70
N HIS A 29 -9.42 -12.88 -8.24
CA HIS A 29 -9.52 -13.37 -6.86
C HIS A 29 -9.17 -12.29 -5.86
N GLY A 30 -8.09 -11.54 -6.05
CA GLY A 30 -7.72 -10.44 -5.15
C GLY A 30 -8.81 -9.37 -5.01
N LEU A 31 -9.48 -8.98 -6.09
CA LEU A 31 -10.59 -8.01 -6.03
C LEU A 31 -11.85 -8.59 -5.36
N VAL A 32 -12.17 -9.84 -5.67
CA VAL A 32 -13.31 -10.55 -5.05
C VAL A 32 -13.07 -10.76 -3.55
N ASP A 33 -11.85 -11.09 -3.15
CA ASP A 33 -11.46 -11.29 -1.76
C ASP A 33 -11.50 -9.98 -0.96
N VAL A 34 -11.03 -8.87 -1.54
CA VAL A 34 -11.15 -7.54 -0.92
C VAL A 34 -12.61 -7.14 -0.75
N GLY A 35 -13.44 -7.36 -1.77
CA GLY A 35 -14.88 -7.10 -1.69
C GLY A 35 -15.60 -7.96 -0.64
N ASN A 36 -15.22 -9.23 -0.55
CA ASN A 36 -15.73 -10.15 0.46
C ASN A 36 -15.30 -9.75 1.87
N TYR A 37 -14.03 -9.38 2.07
CA TYR A 37 -13.55 -8.86 3.34
C TYR A 37 -14.32 -7.60 3.75
N ILE A 38 -14.44 -6.61 2.87
CA ILE A 38 -15.17 -5.36 3.17
C ILE A 38 -16.62 -5.66 3.57
N SER A 39 -17.31 -6.51 2.82
CA SER A 39 -18.73 -6.80 3.06
C SER A 39 -18.99 -7.70 4.27
N LYS A 40 -18.22 -8.78 4.43
CA LYS A 40 -18.51 -9.88 5.39
C LYS A 40 -17.51 -9.99 6.53
N GLY A 41 -16.43 -9.23 6.50
CA GLY A 41 -15.35 -9.34 7.46
C GLY A 41 -14.58 -10.66 7.35
N THR A 42 -13.85 -10.99 8.40
CA THR A 42 -13.00 -12.19 8.50
C THR A 42 -13.75 -13.42 9.04
N GLY A 43 -14.97 -13.25 9.53
CA GLY A 43 -15.76 -14.36 10.07
C GLY A 43 -16.87 -13.93 11.02
N VAL A 44 -17.55 -14.90 11.63
CA VAL A 44 -18.65 -14.68 12.59
C VAL A 44 -18.22 -13.95 13.87
N THR A 45 -16.91 -13.93 14.15
CA THR A 45 -16.32 -13.22 15.30
C THR A 45 -15.80 -11.84 14.95
N ASP A 46 -15.88 -11.42 13.68
CA ASP A 46 -15.46 -10.10 13.26
C ASP A 46 -16.45 -9.04 13.75
N LYS A 47 -15.98 -8.15 14.62
CA LYS A 47 -16.77 -7.05 15.19
C LYS A 47 -16.58 -5.73 14.47
N THR A 48 -15.75 -5.71 13.43
CA THR A 48 -15.50 -4.49 12.66
C THR A 48 -16.73 -4.10 11.86
N THR A 49 -16.93 -2.81 11.70
CA THR A 49 -17.92 -2.24 10.80
C THR A 49 -17.40 -2.29 9.35
N VAL A 50 -18.32 -2.21 8.38
CA VAL A 50 -17.94 -2.08 6.96
C VAL A 50 -17.01 -0.88 6.74
N LEU A 51 -17.28 0.25 7.41
CA LEU A 51 -16.48 1.47 7.29
C LEU A 51 -15.05 1.27 7.79
N GLU A 52 -14.86 0.61 8.94
CA GLU A 52 -13.54 0.26 9.46
C GLU A 52 -12.78 -0.65 8.49
N ARG A 53 -13.46 -1.60 7.84
CA ARG A 53 -12.84 -2.48 6.83
C ARG A 53 -12.46 -1.76 5.55
N VAL A 54 -13.27 -0.82 5.09
CA VAL A 54 -12.90 0.07 3.98
C VAL A 54 -11.66 0.88 4.37
N ASN A 55 -11.64 1.47 5.56
CA ASN A 55 -10.50 2.27 6.04
C ASN A 55 -9.21 1.44 6.17
N MET A 56 -9.29 0.21 6.68
CA MET A 56 -8.16 -0.71 6.74
C MET A 56 -7.67 -1.13 5.35
N THR A 57 -8.59 -1.37 4.41
CA THR A 57 -8.24 -1.71 3.02
C THR A 57 -7.48 -0.58 2.35
N ILE A 58 -7.94 0.66 2.52
CA ILE A 58 -7.29 1.86 1.97
C ILE A 58 -5.89 2.02 2.58
N LEU A 59 -5.77 1.95 3.91
CA LEU A 59 -4.48 2.09 4.59
C LEU A 59 -3.50 0.98 4.16
N GLY A 60 -3.97 -0.28 4.13
CA GLY A 60 -3.17 -1.42 3.67
C GLY A 60 -2.68 -1.24 2.23
N SER A 61 -3.53 -0.73 1.34
CA SER A 61 -3.16 -0.40 -0.03
C SER A 61 -2.07 0.66 -0.09
N LEU A 62 -2.25 1.78 0.63
CA LEU A 62 -1.27 2.86 0.70
C LEU A 62 0.11 2.40 1.22
N VAL A 63 0.11 1.58 2.28
CA VAL A 63 1.32 0.98 2.86
C VAL A 63 1.98 0.02 1.88
N SER A 64 1.20 -0.89 1.27
CA SER A 64 1.71 -1.89 0.32
C SER A 64 2.39 -1.28 -0.90
N SER A 65 1.82 -0.20 -1.46
CA SER A 65 2.42 0.51 -2.60
C SER A 65 3.76 1.18 -2.28
N ASN A 66 4.12 1.32 -1.01
CA ASN A 66 5.36 1.98 -0.57
C ASN A 66 6.18 1.09 0.37
N TYR A 67 5.91 -0.22 0.41
CA TYR A 67 6.30 -1.11 1.51
C TYR A 67 7.80 -1.04 1.86
N ASP A 68 8.69 -1.21 0.89
CA ASP A 68 10.14 -1.29 1.15
C ASP A 68 10.72 0.00 1.73
N GLU A 69 10.31 1.15 1.17
CA GLU A 69 10.80 2.46 1.59
C GLU A 69 10.17 2.90 2.91
N LEU A 70 8.88 2.65 3.06
CA LEU A 70 8.12 2.99 4.26
C LEU A 70 8.58 2.15 5.45
N THR A 71 8.85 0.85 5.27
CA THR A 71 9.38 -0.04 6.32
C THR A 71 10.75 0.45 6.81
N LYS A 72 11.64 0.84 5.88
CA LYS A 72 12.95 1.40 6.24
C LYS A 72 12.82 2.74 6.97
N TRP A 73 11.91 3.61 6.52
CA TRP A 73 11.64 4.88 7.18
C TRP A 73 11.05 4.67 8.59
N ALA A 74 10.10 3.76 8.74
CA ALA A 74 9.48 3.40 10.01
C ALA A 74 10.50 2.88 11.02
N GLY A 75 11.36 1.94 10.60
CA GLY A 75 12.42 1.39 11.46
C GLY A 75 13.43 2.44 11.91
N LYS A 76 13.72 3.45 11.09
CA LYS A 76 14.59 4.58 11.48
C LYS A 76 13.93 5.54 12.47
N ASN A 77 12.60 5.62 12.47
CA ASN A 77 11.82 6.51 13.33
C ASN A 77 11.23 5.79 14.56
N ASN A 78 11.59 4.50 14.77
CA ASN A 78 11.12 3.66 15.87
C ASN A 78 9.58 3.55 15.93
N TYR A 79 8.94 3.40 14.77
CA TYR A 79 7.52 3.10 14.70
C TYR A 79 7.27 1.59 14.72
N ASP A 80 6.49 1.12 15.69
CA ASP A 80 6.09 -0.29 15.83
C ASP A 80 4.93 -0.69 14.91
N ALA A 81 4.12 0.29 14.50
CA ALA A 81 2.99 0.10 13.59
C ALA A 81 2.78 1.34 12.72
N ILE A 82 2.09 1.15 11.59
CA ILE A 82 1.81 2.23 10.62
C ILE A 82 0.31 2.45 10.52
N GLY A 83 -0.13 3.58 11.06
CA GLY A 83 -1.45 4.17 10.85
C GLY A 83 -1.42 5.24 9.76
N TYR A 84 -2.55 5.92 9.60
CA TYR A 84 -2.66 7.06 8.68
C TYR A 84 -1.69 8.19 9.05
N LYS A 85 -1.51 8.47 10.35
CA LYS A 85 -0.61 9.52 10.83
C LYS A 85 0.82 9.26 10.35
N GLU A 86 1.35 8.08 10.63
CA GLU A 86 2.70 7.68 10.28
C GLU A 86 2.89 7.64 8.76
N TYR A 87 1.88 7.15 8.03
CA TYR A 87 1.89 7.19 6.56
C TYR A 87 1.99 8.63 6.02
N PHE A 88 1.22 9.58 6.56
CA PHE A 88 1.30 10.97 6.11
C PHE A 88 2.62 11.65 6.48
N GLU A 89 3.17 11.36 7.67
CA GLU A 89 4.51 11.81 8.04
C GLU A 89 5.58 11.31 7.06
N TYR A 90 5.50 10.05 6.65
CA TYR A 90 6.36 9.49 5.60
C TYR A 90 6.21 10.25 4.27
N LYS A 91 4.98 10.55 3.83
CA LYS A 91 4.76 11.30 2.57
C LYS A 91 5.32 12.72 2.66
N ILE A 92 5.19 13.39 3.80
CA ILE A 92 5.79 14.71 4.04
C ILE A 92 7.31 14.62 4.00
N TYR A 93 7.91 13.59 4.62
CA TYR A 93 9.35 13.34 4.57
C TYR A 93 9.83 13.18 3.13
N LYS A 94 9.21 12.32 2.33
CA LYS A 94 9.58 12.10 0.92
C LYS A 94 9.42 13.36 0.07
N PHE A 95 8.36 14.14 0.33
CA PHE A 95 8.15 15.43 -0.32
C PHE A 95 9.30 16.39 -0.02
N LYS A 96 9.70 16.53 1.24
CA LYS A 96 10.82 17.39 1.65
C LYS A 96 12.14 16.95 1.00
N GLU A 97 12.42 15.64 0.96
CA GLU A 97 13.62 15.12 0.30
C GLU A 97 13.65 15.45 -1.20
N TYR A 98 12.53 15.27 -1.88
CA TYR A 98 12.40 15.59 -3.30
C TYR A 98 12.65 17.08 -3.58
N PHE A 99 12.05 17.96 -2.77
CA PHE A 99 12.26 19.40 -2.90
C PHE A 99 13.70 19.81 -2.62
N LYS A 100 14.32 19.25 -1.59
CA LYS A 100 15.75 19.49 -1.29
C LYS A 100 16.63 19.10 -2.47
N TYR A 101 16.39 17.94 -3.09
CA TYR A 101 17.13 17.49 -4.26
C TYR A 101 16.93 18.41 -5.48
N LYS A 102 15.68 18.81 -5.76
CA LYS A 102 15.36 19.75 -6.86
C LYS A 102 16.08 21.08 -6.72
N VAL A 103 16.05 21.68 -5.53
CA VAL A 103 16.73 22.95 -5.24
C VAL A 103 18.24 22.80 -5.40
N TYR A 104 18.82 21.73 -4.84
CA TYR A 104 20.25 21.47 -4.93
C TYR A 104 20.71 21.29 -6.40
N LYS A 105 19.97 20.50 -7.19
CA LYS A 105 20.27 20.30 -8.60
C LYS A 105 20.18 21.59 -9.41
N PHE A 106 19.15 22.40 -9.18
CA PHE A 106 19.01 23.71 -9.81
C PHE A 106 20.21 24.62 -9.52
N ASN A 107 20.67 24.66 -8.26
CA ASN A 107 21.82 25.46 -7.87
C ASN A 107 23.12 25.00 -8.57
N ILE A 108 23.35 23.68 -8.71
CA ILE A 108 24.51 23.14 -9.44
C ILE A 108 24.46 23.52 -10.92
N ASP A 109 23.31 23.35 -11.56
CA ASP A 109 23.17 23.61 -12.99
C ASP A 109 23.33 25.11 -13.29
N SER A 110 22.79 25.97 -12.41
CA SER A 110 23.02 27.42 -12.43
C SER A 110 24.51 27.76 -12.31
N TYR A 111 25.21 27.18 -11.33
CA TYR A 111 26.64 27.42 -11.12
C TYR A 111 27.50 26.98 -12.32
N LYS A 112 27.21 25.80 -12.91
CA LYS A 112 27.91 25.30 -14.11
C LYS A 112 27.70 26.21 -15.32
N ASN A 113 26.47 26.71 -15.51
CA ASN A 113 26.16 27.63 -16.61
C ASN A 113 26.83 28.99 -16.44
N SER A 114 26.89 29.54 -15.22
CA SER A 114 27.63 30.77 -14.92
C SER A 114 29.12 30.64 -15.29
N ARG A 115 29.77 29.53 -14.90
CA ARG A 115 31.18 29.29 -15.25
C ARG A 115 31.43 29.12 -16.74
N ARG A 116 30.53 28.49 -17.49
CA ARG A 116 30.66 28.38 -18.96
C ARG A 116 30.60 29.72 -19.68
N ASN A 117 29.87 30.69 -19.13
CA ASN A 117 29.76 32.03 -19.73
C ASN A 117 30.89 32.98 -19.31
N MET A 118 31.69 32.65 -18.28
CA MET A 118 32.86 33.47 -17.89
C MET A 118 34.09 33.26 -18.79
N TYR A 119 34.15 32.15 -19.53
CA TYR A 119 35.29 31.83 -20.42
C TYR A 119 34.95 32.00 -21.91
N LYS A 120 33.89 32.75 -22.24
CA LYS A 120 33.54 33.20 -23.59
C LYS A 120 33.75 34.70 -23.68
#